data_AF-A0A8X6KBN3-F1
#
_entry.id   AF-A0A8X6KBN3-F1
#
_cell.length_a   1.000
_cell.length_b   1.000
_cell.length_c   1.000
_cell.angle_alpha   90.00
_cell.angle_beta   90.00
_cell.angle_gamma   90.00
#
_symmetry.space_group_name_H-M   'P 1'
#
loop_
_entity.id
_entity.type
_entity.pdbx_description
1 polymer ?
#
loop_
_entity_poly.entity_id
_entity_poly.type
_entity_poly.pdbx_seq_one_letter_code
_entity_poly.pdbx_strand_id
1 'polypeptide(L)'
;MVVRAIPAPKTAEEPRSFFDKKIEHAQKEFGAKGLGYITFDKDGTAKGPIAKFLDENRLNHIREATNIEPGDSVFFASDKENEAANIAGKVRTLLGSELSLIDDNIFKFCWIIDFPYFVYDDKSKKIDFFHNPFSMPHGGLKDLEDKNPLDILAYQYDLVCNGIELSSGAIRNNKLDIMYKAFAIAGYSRGEVIQDSVHLYVHSDLVLLLMVE
;
A
#
# COMPACT_ATOMS: atom_id res chain seq x y z
N MET A 1 -12.18 -3.95 -9.53
CA MET A 1 -10.88 -4.42 -10.08
C MET A 1 -10.17 -3.24 -10.69
N VAL A 2 -8.85 -3.20 -10.60
CA VAL A 2 -8.00 -2.15 -11.17
C VAL A 2 -6.82 -2.79 -11.91
N VAL A 3 -6.18 -2.02 -12.79
CA VAL A 3 -4.94 -2.41 -13.48
C VAL A 3 -3.85 -1.42 -13.10
N ARG A 4 -2.68 -1.93 -12.69
CA ARG A 4 -1.48 -1.13 -12.38
C ARG A 4 -0.42 -1.44 -13.42
N ALA A 5 0.06 -0.41 -14.10
CA ALA A 5 1.14 -0.49 -15.07
C ALA A 5 2.49 -0.26 -14.38
N ILE A 6 3.52 -1.01 -14.78
CA ILE A 6 4.85 -1.01 -14.16
C ILE A 6 5.87 -0.90 -15.30
N PRO A 7 6.42 0.30 -15.55
CA PRO A 7 7.45 0.50 -16.57
C PRO A 7 8.71 -0.33 -16.29
N ALA A 8 9.27 -0.89 -17.36
CA ALA A 8 10.52 -1.64 -17.36
C ALA A 8 11.42 -1.08 -18.48
N PRO A 9 12.20 -0.03 -18.18
CA PRO A 9 12.95 0.70 -19.20
C PRO A 9 14.03 -0.16 -19.84
N LYS A 10 14.31 0.07 -21.13
CA LYS A 10 15.36 -0.58 -21.93
C LYS A 10 15.27 -2.10 -21.99
N THR A 11 14.07 -2.66 -21.90
CA THR A 11 13.84 -4.12 -21.92
C THR A 11 13.28 -4.64 -23.23
N ALA A 12 13.14 -3.84 -24.28
CA ALA A 12 12.52 -4.32 -25.52
C ALA A 12 13.32 -5.39 -26.26
N GLU A 13 14.64 -5.41 -26.07
CA GLU A 13 15.54 -6.41 -26.66
C GLU A 13 15.73 -7.64 -25.76
N GLU A 14 15.16 -7.64 -24.55
CA GLU A 14 15.23 -8.79 -23.65
C GLU A 14 14.52 -10.01 -24.28
N PRO A 15 15.09 -11.23 -24.13
CA PRO A 15 14.48 -12.43 -24.69
C PRO A 15 13.17 -12.74 -23.97
N ARG A 16 12.28 -13.48 -24.63
CA ARG A 16 11.00 -13.92 -24.04
C ARG A 16 11.17 -14.58 -22.65
N SER A 17 12.27 -15.30 -22.44
CA SER A 17 12.59 -15.95 -21.17
C SER A 17 12.78 -14.95 -20.01
N PHE A 18 13.18 -13.70 -20.27
CA PHE A 18 13.20 -12.64 -19.25
C PHE A 18 11.79 -12.40 -18.71
N PHE A 19 10.82 -12.17 -19.60
CA PHE A 19 9.43 -11.92 -19.24
C PHE A 19 8.79 -13.14 -18.55
N ASP A 20 9.00 -14.34 -19.10
CA ASP A 20 8.45 -15.58 -18.55
C ASP A 20 8.94 -15.82 -17.10
N LYS A 21 10.22 -15.53 -16.81
CA LYS A 21 10.77 -15.61 -15.44
C LYS A 21 10.14 -14.60 -14.50
N LYS A 22 9.84 -13.38 -14.94
CA LYS A 22 9.18 -12.35 -14.11
C LYS A 22 7.75 -12.74 -13.78
N ILE A 23 7.04 -13.32 -14.75
CA ILE A 23 5.69 -13.86 -14.56
C ILE A 23 5.74 -14.99 -13.53
N GLU A 24 6.64 -15.96 -13.71
CA GLU A 24 6.79 -17.09 -12.79
C GLU A 24 7.14 -16.63 -11.37
N HIS A 25 8.09 -15.70 -11.23
CA HIS A 25 8.48 -15.15 -9.93
C HIS A 25 7.31 -14.42 -9.26
N ALA A 26 6.57 -13.59 -10.00
CA ALA A 26 5.39 -12.91 -9.45
C ALA A 26 4.30 -13.89 -8.99
N GLN A 27 4.11 -15.00 -9.71
CA GLN A 27 3.14 -16.02 -9.32
C GLN A 27 3.59 -16.80 -8.08
N LYS A 28 4.84 -17.26 -8.05
CA LYS A 28 5.38 -18.11 -6.98
C LYS A 28 5.65 -17.35 -5.69
N GLU A 29 6.31 -16.19 -5.79
CA GLU A 29 6.80 -15.45 -4.63
C GLU A 29 5.82 -14.38 -4.16
N PHE A 30 5.05 -13.78 -5.09
CA PHE A 30 4.15 -12.67 -4.75
C PHE A 30 2.66 -13.05 -4.77
N GLY A 31 2.33 -14.29 -5.13
CA GLY A 31 0.95 -14.77 -5.19
C GLY A 31 0.11 -14.15 -6.31
N ALA A 32 0.75 -13.55 -7.32
CA ALA A 32 0.02 -13.01 -8.46
C ALA A 32 -0.69 -14.13 -9.23
N LYS A 33 -1.91 -13.87 -9.72
CA LYS A 33 -2.59 -14.82 -10.64
C LYS A 33 -1.90 -14.88 -12.00
N GLY A 34 -1.27 -13.78 -12.39
CA GLY A 34 -0.46 -13.63 -13.59
C GLY A 34 0.10 -12.22 -13.66
N LEU A 35 0.99 -12.00 -14.62
CA LEU A 35 1.60 -10.70 -14.88
C LEU A 35 1.55 -10.46 -16.40
N GLY A 36 0.83 -9.42 -16.80
CA GLY A 36 0.74 -9.01 -18.20
C GLY A 36 1.98 -8.24 -18.63
N TYR A 37 2.28 -8.21 -19.93
CA TYR A 37 3.25 -7.26 -20.46
C TYR A 37 2.98 -6.84 -21.90
N ILE A 38 3.49 -5.66 -22.24
CA ILE A 38 3.62 -5.12 -23.60
C ILE A 38 5.04 -4.60 -23.74
N THR A 39 5.67 -4.87 -24.87
CA THR A 39 6.95 -4.32 -25.26
C THR A 39 6.74 -3.33 -26.39
N PHE A 40 7.32 -2.14 -26.29
CA PHE A 40 7.30 -1.14 -27.34
C PHE A 40 8.69 -1.09 -27.96
N ASP A 41 8.80 -1.62 -29.18
CA ASP A 41 10.07 -1.68 -29.90
C ASP A 41 10.52 -0.28 -30.33
N LYS A 42 11.79 -0.15 -30.76
CA LYS A 42 12.39 1.12 -31.17
C LYS A 42 11.69 1.76 -32.38
N ASP A 43 11.04 0.95 -33.21
CA ASP A 43 10.22 1.41 -34.35
C ASP A 43 8.80 1.84 -33.94
N GLY A 44 8.47 1.77 -32.64
CA GLY A 44 7.16 2.10 -32.08
C GLY A 44 6.16 0.92 -32.04
N THR A 45 6.51 -0.22 -32.63
CA THR A 45 5.64 -1.40 -32.69
C THR A 45 5.40 -1.99 -31.30
N ALA A 46 4.13 -2.20 -30.94
CA ALA A 46 3.76 -2.90 -29.71
C ALA A 46 3.74 -4.42 -29.91
N LYS A 47 4.47 -5.16 -29.08
CA LYS A 47 4.58 -6.62 -29.07
C LYS A 47 4.19 -7.18 -27.71
N GLY A 48 3.96 -8.48 -27.64
CA GLY A 48 3.66 -9.19 -26.39
C GLY A 48 2.23 -9.74 -26.32
N PRO A 49 1.92 -10.52 -25.29
CA PRO A 49 0.68 -11.28 -25.18
C PRO A 49 -0.56 -10.40 -25.07
N ILE A 50 -0.42 -9.18 -24.54
CA ILE A 50 -1.54 -8.23 -24.35
C ILE A 50 -1.70 -7.30 -25.55
N ALA A 51 -0.61 -6.93 -26.23
CA ALA A 51 -0.61 -5.92 -27.30
C ALA A 51 -1.62 -6.26 -28.41
N LYS A 52 -1.72 -7.53 -28.81
CA LYS A 52 -2.63 -8.00 -29.87
C LYS A 52 -4.13 -7.80 -29.59
N PHE A 53 -4.50 -7.51 -28.34
CA PHE A 53 -5.88 -7.28 -27.93
C PHE A 53 -6.24 -5.79 -27.83
N LEU A 54 -5.27 -4.91 -28.07
CA LEU A 54 -5.44 -3.46 -27.95
C LEU A 54 -5.29 -2.80 -29.32
N ASP A 55 -6.13 -1.79 -29.56
CA ASP A 55 -6.00 -0.89 -30.69
C ASP A 55 -4.92 0.17 -30.44
N GLU A 56 -4.55 0.88 -31.50
CA GLU A 56 -3.49 1.90 -31.47
C GLU A 56 -3.77 3.03 -30.48
N ASN A 57 -5.03 3.46 -30.35
CA ASN A 57 -5.41 4.51 -29.40
C ASN A 57 -5.15 4.08 -27.95
N ARG A 58 -5.53 2.84 -27.60
CA ARG A 58 -5.28 2.29 -26.25
C ARG A 58 -3.78 2.10 -25.98
N LEU A 59 -3.03 1.67 -26.98
CA LEU A 59 -1.56 1.55 -26.87
C LEU A 59 -0.91 2.92 -26.67
N ASN A 60 -1.37 3.96 -27.37
CA ASN A 60 -0.90 5.33 -27.21
C ASN A 60 -1.19 5.86 -25.79
N HIS A 61 -2.41 5.67 -25.28
CA HIS A 61 -2.74 6.05 -23.90
C HIS A 61 -1.86 5.35 -22.85
N ILE A 62 -1.51 4.08 -23.07
CA ILE A 62 -0.59 3.37 -22.18
C ILE A 62 0.79 4.04 -22.21
N ARG A 63 1.33 4.35 -23.40
CA ARG A 63 2.63 5.02 -23.52
C ARG A 63 2.63 6.36 -22.78
N GLU A 64 1.60 7.18 -22.98
CA GLU A 64 1.45 8.48 -22.32
C GLU A 64 1.33 8.34 -20.79
N ALA A 65 0.48 7.44 -20.31
CA ALA A 65 0.24 7.24 -18.88
C ALA A 65 1.45 6.66 -18.14
N THR A 66 2.32 5.92 -18.83
CA THR A 66 3.50 5.29 -18.25
C THR A 66 4.80 6.05 -18.50
N ASN A 67 4.75 7.10 -19.33
CA ASN A 67 5.90 7.92 -19.73
C ASN A 67 7.11 7.08 -20.18
N ILE A 68 6.84 6.05 -20.98
CA ILE A 68 7.86 5.16 -21.54
C ILE A 68 8.35 5.65 -22.90
N GLU A 69 9.54 5.21 -23.27
CA GLU A 69 10.15 5.52 -24.56
C GLU A 69 10.18 4.28 -25.47
N PRO A 70 10.32 4.45 -26.81
CA PRO A 70 10.61 3.34 -27.70
C PRO A 70 11.86 2.56 -27.23
N GLY A 71 11.73 1.24 -27.07
CA GLY A 71 12.75 0.39 -26.45
C GLY A 71 12.40 -0.08 -25.03
N ASP A 72 11.28 0.35 -24.47
CA ASP A 72 10.82 -0.05 -23.15
C ASP A 72 9.74 -1.14 -23.19
N SER A 73 9.53 -1.78 -22.05
CA SER A 73 8.34 -2.61 -21.81
C SER A 73 7.54 -2.10 -20.63
N VAL A 74 6.30 -2.56 -20.52
CA VAL A 74 5.40 -2.29 -19.40
C VAL A 74 4.80 -3.60 -18.93
N PHE A 75 4.93 -3.89 -17.64
CA PHE A 75 4.22 -4.99 -16.99
C PHE A 75 2.88 -4.50 -16.41
N PHE A 76 1.92 -5.41 -16.26
CA PHE A 76 0.57 -5.10 -15.79
C PHE A 76 0.12 -6.09 -14.71
N ALA A 77 -0.20 -5.57 -13.52
CA ALA A 77 -0.88 -6.31 -12.47
C ALA A 77 -2.37 -5.94 -12.45
N SER A 78 -3.26 -6.93 -12.39
CA SER A 78 -4.71 -6.73 -12.41
C SER A 78 -5.40 -7.56 -11.34
N ASP A 79 -5.97 -6.90 -10.33
CA ASP A 79 -6.72 -7.55 -9.24
C ASP A 79 -7.65 -6.53 -8.54
N LYS A 80 -8.16 -6.86 -7.35
CA LYS A 80 -8.67 -5.88 -6.38
C LYS A 80 -7.59 -4.83 -6.08
N GLU A 81 -8.01 -3.64 -5.70
CA GLU A 81 -7.13 -2.47 -5.61
C GLU A 81 -5.87 -2.68 -4.77
N ASN A 82 -6.03 -3.17 -3.54
CA ASN A 82 -4.91 -3.41 -2.63
C ASN A 82 -3.98 -4.52 -3.14
N GLU A 83 -4.54 -5.61 -3.67
CA GLU A 83 -3.74 -6.73 -4.21
C GLU A 83 -2.96 -6.31 -5.46
N ALA A 84 -3.59 -5.58 -6.38
CA ALA A 84 -2.94 -5.06 -7.57
C ALA A 84 -1.81 -4.08 -7.21
N ALA A 85 -2.03 -3.21 -6.21
CA ALA A 85 -1.00 -2.28 -5.73
C ALA A 85 0.17 -3.02 -5.05
N ASN A 86 -0.12 -4.03 -4.22
CA ASN A 86 0.89 -4.86 -3.54
C ASN A 86 1.76 -5.62 -4.55
N ILE A 87 1.14 -6.32 -5.50
CA ILE A 87 1.86 -7.05 -6.56
C ILE A 87 2.70 -6.08 -7.40
N ALA A 88 2.12 -4.95 -7.82
CA ALA A 88 2.83 -3.96 -8.63
C ALA A 88 4.03 -3.35 -7.89
N GLY A 89 3.89 -3.07 -6.59
CA GLY A 89 4.97 -2.58 -5.75
C GLY A 89 6.14 -3.57 -5.66
N LYS A 90 5.84 -4.86 -5.44
CA LYS A 90 6.86 -5.93 -5.38
C LYS A 90 7.58 -6.12 -6.72
N VAL A 91 6.81 -6.18 -7.82
CA VAL A 91 7.38 -6.30 -9.17
C VAL A 91 8.23 -5.08 -9.54
N ARG A 92 7.80 -3.87 -9.17
CA ARG A 92 8.60 -2.64 -9.36
C ARG A 92 9.94 -2.74 -8.63
N THR A 93 9.96 -3.19 -7.38
CA THR A 93 11.21 -3.37 -6.62
C THR A 93 12.12 -4.43 -7.25
N LEU A 94 11.55 -5.57 -7.66
CA LEU A 94 12.28 -6.62 -8.37
C LEU A 94 12.95 -6.08 -9.65
N LEU A 95 12.18 -5.40 -10.50
CA LEU A 95 12.69 -4.79 -11.73
C LEU A 95 13.74 -3.72 -11.45
N GLY A 96 13.51 -2.89 -10.43
CA GLY A 96 14.47 -1.87 -10.02
C GLY A 96 15.83 -2.45 -9.64
N SER A 97 15.83 -3.58 -8.92
CA SER A 97 17.05 -4.29 -8.56
C SER A 97 17.73 -4.94 -9.78
N GLU A 98 16.99 -5.70 -10.58
CA GLU A 98 17.57 -6.48 -11.68
C GLU A 98 18.04 -5.64 -12.85
N LEU A 99 17.36 -4.50 -13.11
CA LEU A 99 17.75 -3.54 -14.14
C LEU A 99 18.73 -2.49 -13.61
N SER A 100 19.22 -2.65 -12.37
CA SER A 100 20.16 -1.73 -11.71
C SER A 100 19.70 -0.26 -11.75
N LEU A 101 18.41 -0.02 -11.51
CA LEU A 101 17.80 1.31 -11.49
C LEU A 101 17.85 1.96 -10.10
N ILE A 102 18.19 1.18 -9.07
CA ILE A 102 18.35 1.64 -7.70
C ILE A 102 19.81 2.11 -7.54
N ASP A 103 20.00 3.33 -7.05
CA ASP A 103 21.32 3.87 -6.72
C ASP A 103 21.69 3.50 -5.29
N ASP A 104 22.62 2.55 -5.14
CA ASP A 104 23.07 2.01 -3.84
C ASP A 104 23.91 3.00 -3.02
N ASN A 105 24.31 4.14 -3.59
CA ASN A 105 25.13 5.14 -2.89
C ASN A 105 24.32 6.30 -2.30
N ILE A 106 22.98 6.24 -2.40
CA ILE A 106 22.09 7.31 -1.94
C ILE A 106 21.09 6.76 -0.92
N PHE A 107 20.92 7.50 0.18
CA PHE A 107 19.81 7.31 1.10
C PHE A 107 18.67 8.27 0.76
N LYS A 108 17.52 7.72 0.40
CA LYS A 108 16.27 8.47 0.14
C LYS A 108 15.31 8.21 1.29
N PHE A 109 15.02 9.27 2.03
CA PHE A 109 14.09 9.26 3.15
C PHE A 109 12.72 9.79 2.72
N CYS A 110 11.65 9.20 3.26
CA CYS A 110 10.32 9.79 3.24
C CYS A 110 9.58 9.52 4.54
N TRP A 111 8.60 10.39 4.83
CA TRP A 111 7.59 10.14 5.85
C TRP A 111 6.34 9.61 5.16
N ILE A 112 5.81 8.51 5.68
CA ILE A 112 4.45 8.07 5.38
C ILE A 112 3.57 8.58 6.51
N ILE A 113 2.56 9.35 6.18
CA ILE A 113 1.60 9.94 7.12
C ILE A 113 0.20 9.70 6.57
N ASP A 114 -0.83 10.19 7.27
CA ASP A 114 -2.23 10.08 6.83
C ASP A 114 -2.65 8.61 6.64
N PHE A 115 -2.28 7.77 7.59
CA PHE A 115 -2.73 6.39 7.63
C PHE A 115 -4.24 6.32 7.92
N PRO A 116 -4.98 5.37 7.32
CA PRO A 116 -6.33 5.05 7.76
C PRO A 116 -6.36 4.72 9.25
N TYR A 117 -7.38 5.17 9.96
CA TYR A 117 -7.58 4.82 11.37
C TYR A 117 -8.24 3.44 11.49
N PHE A 118 -9.20 3.17 10.62
CA PHE A 118 -9.92 1.90 10.53
C PHE A 118 -9.71 1.23 9.18
N VAL A 119 -9.91 -0.08 9.15
CA VAL A 119 -9.96 -0.90 7.95
C VAL A 119 -11.14 -1.85 8.02
N TYR A 120 -11.73 -2.16 6.86
CA TYR A 120 -12.72 -3.22 6.77
C TYR A 120 -12.01 -4.55 6.52
N ASP A 121 -12.11 -5.47 7.48
CA ASP A 121 -11.57 -6.82 7.32
C ASP A 121 -12.56 -7.69 6.54
N ASP A 122 -12.12 -8.07 5.33
CA ASP A 122 -12.91 -8.82 4.37
C ASP A 122 -13.22 -10.27 4.83
N LYS A 123 -12.46 -10.81 5.80
CA LYS A 123 -12.62 -12.19 6.32
C LYS A 123 -13.61 -12.24 7.48
N SER A 124 -13.42 -11.38 8.48
CA SER A 124 -14.28 -11.26 9.66
C SER A 124 -15.56 -10.46 9.38
N LYS A 125 -15.62 -9.75 8.24
CA LYS A 125 -16.73 -8.89 7.81
C LYS A 125 -17.03 -7.76 8.80
N LYS A 126 -15.99 -7.22 9.44
CA LYS A 126 -16.09 -6.16 10.45
C LYS A 126 -15.08 -5.05 10.19
N ILE A 127 -15.36 -3.90 10.80
CA ILE A 127 -14.40 -2.81 10.90
C ILE A 127 -13.45 -3.12 12.06
N ASP A 128 -12.16 -2.94 11.83
CA ASP A 128 -11.11 -3.07 12.84
C ASP A 128 -10.14 -1.88 12.72
N PHE A 129 -9.26 -1.72 13.70
CA PHE A 129 -8.20 -0.73 13.64
C PHE A 129 -7.18 -1.12 12.56
N PHE A 130 -6.72 -0.13 11.79
CA PHE A 130 -5.74 -0.39 10.75
C PHE A 130 -4.33 -0.65 11.31
N HIS A 131 -3.96 0.10 12.35
CA HIS A 131 -2.69 -0.03 13.06
C HIS A 131 -2.91 -0.03 14.58
N ASN A 132 -2.51 1.04 15.27
CA ASN A 132 -2.56 1.10 16.72
C ASN A 132 -3.91 1.67 17.19
N PRO A 133 -4.68 0.95 18.01
CA PRO A 133 -6.00 1.38 18.46
C PRO A 133 -5.97 2.60 19.40
N PHE A 134 -4.81 2.92 19.97
CA PHE A 134 -4.62 4.05 20.88
C PHE A 134 -4.09 5.30 20.18
N SER A 135 -3.99 5.30 18.85
CA SER A 135 -3.68 6.52 18.09
C SER A 135 -4.84 7.51 18.17
N MET A 136 -4.53 8.81 18.11
CA MET A 136 -5.53 9.88 18.01
C MET A 136 -6.08 9.91 16.57
N PRO A 137 -7.40 9.79 16.35
CA PRO A 137 -7.99 10.01 15.05
C PRO A 137 -7.89 11.49 14.67
N HIS A 138 -7.69 11.77 13.39
CA HIS A 138 -7.84 13.10 12.83
C HIS A 138 -9.26 13.61 13.15
N GLY A 139 -9.37 14.88 13.54
CA GLY A 139 -10.65 15.48 13.94
C GLY A 139 -11.23 15.02 15.30
N GLY A 140 -10.60 14.05 15.96
CA GLY A 140 -10.99 13.61 17.31
C GLY A 140 -12.40 13.00 17.37
N LEU A 141 -13.15 13.31 18.43
CA LEU A 141 -14.49 12.76 18.65
C LEU A 141 -15.46 13.08 17.50
N LYS A 142 -15.37 14.30 16.95
CA LYS A 142 -16.27 14.77 15.89
C LYS A 142 -16.22 13.85 14.66
N ASP A 143 -15.02 13.51 14.20
CA ASP A 143 -14.87 12.65 13.02
C ASP A 143 -15.39 11.23 13.29
N LEU A 144 -15.26 10.72 14.51
CA LEU A 144 -15.84 9.43 14.91
C LEU A 144 -17.39 9.45 14.99
N GLU A 145 -18.01 10.62 15.07
CA GLU A 145 -19.47 10.79 15.12
C GLU A 145 -20.07 11.08 13.74
N ASP A 146 -19.39 11.90 12.95
CA ASP A 146 -19.95 12.50 11.74
C ASP A 146 -19.47 11.83 10.44
N LYS A 147 -18.30 11.16 10.43
CA LYS A 147 -17.72 10.58 9.21
C LYS A 147 -17.98 9.09 9.08
N ASN A 148 -17.87 8.60 7.85
CA ASN A 148 -17.69 7.18 7.60
C ASN A 148 -16.36 6.73 8.25
N PRO A 149 -16.35 5.70 9.11
CA PRO A 149 -15.14 5.24 9.79
C PRO A 149 -13.97 4.96 8.85
N LEU A 150 -14.22 4.45 7.64
CA LEU A 150 -13.16 4.10 6.69
C LEU A 150 -12.49 5.31 6.03
N ASP A 151 -13.04 6.51 6.21
CA ASP A 151 -12.47 7.77 5.72
C ASP A 151 -11.69 8.52 6.82
N ILE A 152 -11.67 7.99 8.05
CA ILE A 152 -10.97 8.60 9.18
C ILE A 152 -9.49 8.25 9.10
N LEU A 153 -8.65 9.25 9.26
CA LEU A 153 -7.20 9.12 9.28
C LEU A 153 -6.68 9.14 10.73
N ALA A 154 -5.50 8.58 10.94
CA ALA A 154 -4.81 8.54 12.23
C ALA A 154 -3.63 9.51 12.22
N TYR A 155 -3.37 10.16 13.36
CA TYR A 155 -2.09 10.84 13.60
C TYR A 155 -0.99 9.81 13.85
N GLN A 156 -0.65 9.05 12.82
CA GLN A 156 0.38 8.03 12.80
C GLN A 156 1.36 8.35 11.67
N TYR A 157 2.60 7.95 11.84
CA TYR A 157 3.65 8.18 10.87
C TYR A 157 4.68 7.04 10.87
N ASP A 158 5.29 6.82 9.71
CA ASP A 158 6.45 5.95 9.53
C ASP A 158 7.58 6.75 8.86
N LEU A 159 8.80 6.61 9.37
CA LEU A 159 10.03 7.03 8.70
C LEU A 159 10.55 5.88 7.86
N VAL A 160 10.64 6.08 6.55
CA VAL A 160 11.12 5.08 5.60
C VAL A 160 12.41 5.56 4.95
N CYS A 161 13.38 4.67 4.82
CA CYS A 161 14.60 4.89 4.04
C CYS A 161 14.79 3.77 3.04
N ASN A 162 14.94 4.12 1.76
CA ASN A 162 15.16 3.16 0.66
C ASN A 162 14.16 1.97 0.67
N GLY A 163 12.91 2.23 1.04
CA GLY A 163 11.84 1.22 1.09
C GLY A 163 11.82 0.35 2.36
N ILE A 164 12.68 0.63 3.34
CA ILE A 164 12.70 -0.02 4.65
C ILE A 164 12.14 0.94 5.70
N GLU A 165 11.15 0.48 6.48
CA GLU A 165 10.68 1.19 7.66
C GLU A 165 11.81 1.23 8.71
N LEU A 166 12.18 2.43 9.14
CA LEU A 166 13.22 2.64 10.17
C LEU A 166 12.62 2.86 11.55
N SER A 167 11.48 3.56 11.62
CA SER A 167 10.78 3.84 12.86
C SER A 167 9.33 4.21 12.57
N SER A 168 8.44 3.91 13.50
CA SER A 168 7.04 4.33 13.47
C SER A 168 6.63 5.01 14.78
N GLY A 169 5.55 5.78 14.73
CA GLY A 169 5.03 6.47 15.90
C GLY A 169 3.64 7.05 15.67
N ALA A 170 2.99 7.48 16.75
CA ALA A 170 1.68 8.09 16.69
C ALA A 170 1.45 9.10 17.80
N ILE A 171 0.62 10.10 17.54
CA ILE A 171 0.03 10.91 18.60
C ILE A 171 -0.96 10.02 19.33
N ARG A 172 -0.76 9.82 20.62
CA ARG A 172 -1.60 8.97 21.45
C ARG A 172 -2.90 9.66 21.82
N ASN A 173 -4.00 8.91 21.77
CA ASN A 173 -5.26 9.35 22.33
C ASN A 173 -5.16 9.35 23.85
N ASN A 174 -5.39 10.52 24.44
CA ASN A 174 -5.41 10.75 25.88
C ASN A 174 -6.82 11.10 26.41
N LYS A 175 -7.87 10.92 25.58
CA LYS A 175 -9.26 11.23 25.93
C LYS A 175 -10.12 9.97 25.94
N LEU A 176 -10.76 9.70 27.07
CA LEU A 176 -11.55 8.49 27.30
C LEU A 176 -12.79 8.40 26.41
N ASP A 177 -13.47 9.51 26.16
CA ASP A 177 -14.65 9.59 25.28
C ASP A 177 -14.31 9.17 23.84
N ILE A 178 -13.22 9.70 23.29
CA ILE A 178 -12.69 9.32 21.97
C ILE A 178 -12.33 7.84 21.95
N MET A 179 -11.65 7.36 23.00
CA MET A 179 -11.23 5.96 23.08
C MET A 179 -12.44 5.03 23.06
N TYR A 180 -13.41 5.24 23.96
CA TYR A 180 -14.61 4.40 24.00
C TYR A 180 -15.40 4.46 22.70
N LYS A 181 -15.49 5.63 22.05
CA LYS A 181 -16.18 5.77 20.77
C LYS A 181 -15.46 5.01 19.66
N ALA A 182 -14.14 5.14 19.55
CA ALA A 182 -13.34 4.45 18.53
C ALA A 182 -13.43 2.93 18.67
N PHE A 183 -13.25 2.41 19.88
CA PHE A 183 -13.36 0.97 20.16
C PHE A 183 -14.78 0.44 19.94
N ALA A 184 -15.82 1.23 20.24
CA ALA A 184 -17.20 0.84 19.95
C ALA A 184 -17.46 0.70 18.44
N ILE A 185 -16.83 1.53 17.59
CA ILE A 185 -16.91 1.39 16.13
C ILE A 185 -16.27 0.07 15.65
N ALA A 186 -15.15 -0.31 16.25
CA ALA A 186 -14.50 -1.61 16.01
C ALA A 186 -15.23 -2.80 16.67
N GLY A 187 -16.35 -2.55 17.38
CA GLY A 187 -17.23 -3.58 17.93
C GLY A 187 -16.91 -4.02 19.36
N TYR A 188 -16.06 -3.29 20.08
CA TYR A 188 -15.74 -3.57 21.48
C TYR A 188 -16.70 -2.84 22.43
N SER A 189 -17.11 -3.53 23.49
CA SER A 189 -17.86 -2.92 24.59
C SER A 189 -16.95 -2.10 25.51
N ARG A 190 -17.53 -1.16 26.27
CA ARG A 190 -16.78 -0.40 27.28
C ARG A 190 -16.09 -1.29 28.32
N GLY A 191 -16.70 -2.43 28.68
CA GLY A 191 -16.13 -3.36 29.66
C GLY A 191 -14.85 -4.02 29.14
N GLU A 192 -14.87 -4.48 27.88
CA GLU A 192 -13.70 -5.06 27.21
C GLU A 192 -12.56 -4.03 27.10
N VAL A 193 -12.88 -2.80 26.71
CA VAL A 193 -11.88 -1.71 26.65
C VAL A 193 -11.23 -1.49 28.01
N ILE A 194 -12.01 -1.43 29.09
CA ILE A 194 -11.47 -1.20 30.44
C ILE A 194 -10.57 -2.37 30.86
N GLN A 195 -11.01 -3.61 30.63
CA GLN A 195 -10.30 -4.83 31.03
C GLN A 195 -8.96 -5.01 30.28
N ASP A 196 -8.95 -4.76 28.98
CA ASP A 196 -7.73 -4.91 28.16
C ASP A 196 -6.81 -3.68 28.30
N SER A 197 -7.36 -2.54 28.75
CA SER A 197 -6.60 -1.33 29.09
C SER A 197 -6.13 -1.29 30.54
N VAL A 198 -6.27 -2.35 31.36
CA VAL A 198 -5.92 -2.31 32.80
C VAL A 198 -4.43 -2.02 33.07
N HIS A 199 -3.55 -2.15 32.06
CA HIS A 199 -2.16 -1.70 32.17
C HIS A 199 -1.94 -0.21 31.86
N LEU A 200 -2.95 0.48 31.31
CA LEU A 200 -3.01 1.93 31.14
C LEU A 200 -3.58 2.52 32.43
N TYR A 201 -2.73 3.04 33.30
CA TYR A 201 -3.14 3.60 34.59
C TYR A 201 -4.18 4.72 34.39
N VAL A 202 -5.44 4.41 34.68
CA VAL A 202 -6.51 5.41 34.84
C VAL A 202 -6.61 5.74 36.32
N HIS A 203 -5.78 6.67 36.78
CA HIS A 203 -6.02 7.35 38.06
C HIS A 203 -6.49 8.77 37.76
N SER A 204 -7.80 8.93 37.95
CA SER A 204 -8.73 10.08 37.92
C SER A 204 -8.41 11.42 37.27
N ASP A 205 -7.18 11.82 36.95
CA ASP A 205 -6.89 13.09 36.26
C ASP A 205 -5.62 13.05 35.38
N LEU A 206 -4.96 11.89 35.23
CA LEU A 206 -3.79 11.75 34.37
C LEU A 206 -3.80 10.36 33.69
N VAL A 207 -4.10 10.32 32.39
CA VAL A 207 -3.87 9.12 31.58
C VAL A 207 -2.40 9.11 31.21
N LEU A 208 -1.58 8.39 31.99
CA LEU A 208 -0.20 8.09 31.62
C LEU A 208 -0.22 6.80 30.79
N LEU A 209 -0.10 6.93 29.47
CA LEU A 209 -0.03 5.80 28.55
C LEU A 209 1.39 5.21 28.58
N LEU A 210 1.72 4.42 29.60
CA LEU A 210 2.93 3.59 29.62
C LEU A 210 2.55 2.18 29.15
N MET A 211 2.86 1.86 27.91
CA MET A 211 3.01 0.47 27.49
C MET A 211 4.44 0.24 27.04
N VAL A 212 5.06 -0.73 27.67
CA VAL A 212 6.41 -1.25 27.40
C VAL A 212 6.40 -1.84 25.98
N GLU A 213 7.49 -1.57 25.24
CA GLU A 213 7.78 -2.10 23.90
C GLU A 213 7.62 -3.62 23.78
#